data_AF-A0A446ZIU9-F1
#
_entry.id   AF-A0A446ZIU9-F1
#
_cell.length_a   1.000
_cell.length_b   1.000
_cell.length_c   1.000
_cell.angle_alpha   90.00
_cell.angle_beta   90.00
_cell.angle_gamma   90.00
#
_symmetry.space_group_name_H-M   'P 1'
#
loop_
_entity.id
_entity.type
_entity.pdbx_description
1 polymer ?
#
loop_
_entity_poly.entity_id
_entity_poly.type
_entity_poly.pdbx_seq_one_letter_code
_entity_poly.pdbx_strand_id
1 'polypeptide(L)'
;MSLEIPLDRLDKFLAIGGLALIFWAINISLSNYERTEIYRIKALVKVQETTFKYNDYADTVNKSINIHNNAIKNKKDLSKYKNEILINLKESEKKGIETEKVILENLEATYTLVLYERIKLFWLIITAVLTIIGIIVSLIGFKSWVKNPN
;
A
#
# COMPACT_ATOMS: atom_id res chain seq x y z
N MET A 1 -53.13 -24.43 7.75
CA MET A 1 -52.23 -24.91 6.68
C MET A 1 -50.83 -24.50 7.08
N SER A 2 -50.12 -25.37 7.80
CA SER A 2 -48.74 -25.13 8.22
C SER A 2 -47.85 -25.25 6.98
N LEU A 3 -47.09 -24.21 6.68
CA LEU A 3 -46.06 -24.25 5.66
C LEU A 3 -44.93 -25.12 6.22
N GLU A 4 -44.95 -26.42 5.94
CA GLU A 4 -43.80 -27.29 6.21
C GLU A 4 -42.71 -26.95 5.19
N ILE A 5 -41.89 -25.96 5.54
CA ILE A 5 -40.67 -25.67 4.80
C ILE A 5 -39.82 -26.95 4.89
N PRO A 6 -39.36 -27.52 3.75
CA PRO A 6 -38.53 -28.72 3.77
C PRO A 6 -37.18 -28.40 4.44
N LEU A 7 -37.12 -28.61 5.75
CA LEU A 7 -36.01 -28.25 6.64
C LEU A 7 -34.70 -28.91 6.20
N ASP A 8 -34.74 -30.15 5.72
CA ASP A 8 -33.55 -30.87 5.21
C ASP A 8 -32.89 -30.16 4.02
N ARG A 9 -33.67 -29.52 3.13
CA ARG A 9 -33.13 -28.73 2.01
C ARG A 9 -32.51 -27.42 2.48
N LEU A 10 -33.11 -26.79 3.49
CA LEU A 10 -32.60 -25.54 4.08
C LEU A 10 -31.30 -25.80 4.85
N ASP A 11 -31.22 -26.88 5.61
CA ASP A 11 -30.07 -27.22 6.45
C ASP A 11 -28.84 -27.57 5.61
N LYS A 12 -29.03 -28.37 4.56
CA LYS A 12 -27.99 -28.65 3.55
C LYS A 12 -27.56 -27.39 2.81
N PHE A 13 -28.49 -26.50 2.47
CA PHE A 13 -28.19 -25.22 1.84
C PHE A 13 -27.36 -24.32 2.75
N LEU A 14 -27.67 -24.24 4.05
CA LEU A 14 -26.87 -23.48 5.01
C LEU A 14 -25.48 -24.10 5.18
N ALA A 15 -25.38 -25.42 5.32
CA ALA A 15 -24.10 -26.12 5.45
C ALA A 15 -23.17 -25.86 4.26
N ILE A 16 -23.65 -26.13 3.05
CA ILE A 16 -22.89 -26.00 1.80
C ILE A 16 -22.69 -24.53 1.42
N GLY A 17 -23.72 -23.69 1.62
CA GLY A 17 -23.67 -22.26 1.33
C GLY A 17 -22.66 -21.53 2.21
N GLY A 18 -22.57 -21.87 3.50
CA GLY A 18 -21.54 -21.33 4.38
C GLY A 18 -20.11 -21.73 3.93
N LEU A 19 -19.91 -22.97 3.48
CA LEU A 19 -18.62 -23.42 2.94
C LEU A 19 -18.28 -22.74 1.62
N ALA A 20 -19.26 -22.57 0.73
CA ALA A 20 -19.10 -21.82 -0.52
C ALA A 20 -18.74 -20.36 -0.25
N LEU A 21 -19.32 -19.75 0.79
CA LEU A 21 -19.04 -18.38 1.18
C LEU A 21 -17.63 -18.23 1.79
N ILE A 22 -17.16 -19.21 2.56
CA ILE A 22 -15.74 -19.27 3.00
C ILE A 22 -14.82 -19.44 1.79
N PHE A 23 -15.13 -20.36 0.88
CA PHE A 23 -14.32 -20.58 -0.32
C PHE A 23 -14.24 -19.33 -1.20
N TRP A 24 -15.36 -18.62 -1.35
CA TRP A 24 -15.40 -17.34 -2.06
C TRP A 24 -14.56 -16.27 -1.35
N ALA A 25 -14.67 -16.15 -0.02
CA ALA A 25 -13.88 -15.20 0.76
C ALA A 25 -12.37 -15.44 0.61
N ILE A 26 -11.93 -16.69 0.67
CA ILE A 26 -10.52 -17.06 0.49
C ILE A 26 -10.07 -16.85 -0.96
N ASN A 27 -10.85 -17.25 -1.97
CA ASN A 27 -10.36 -17.16 -3.35
C ASN A 27 -10.46 -15.77 -3.97
N ILE A 28 -11.48 -14.99 -3.61
CA ILE A 28 -11.72 -13.69 -4.24
C ILE A 28 -11.23 -12.55 -3.35
N SER A 29 -11.71 -12.49 -2.11
CA SER A 29 -11.41 -11.36 -1.23
C SER A 29 -9.94 -11.34 -0.78
N LEU A 30 -9.37 -12.50 -0.42
CA LEU A 30 -7.96 -12.58 -0.05
C LEU A 30 -7.04 -12.32 -1.26
N SER A 31 -7.34 -12.88 -2.43
CA SER A 31 -6.56 -12.61 -3.66
C SER A 31 -6.57 -11.12 -4.03
N ASN A 32 -7.71 -10.43 -3.86
CA ASN A 32 -7.78 -8.99 -4.08
C ASN A 32 -7.01 -8.20 -3.02
N TYR A 33 -6.99 -8.66 -1.76
CA TYR A 33 -6.14 -8.11 -0.71
C TYR A 33 -4.66 -8.22 -1.09
N GLU A 34 -4.20 -9.41 -1.48
CA GLU A 34 -2.80 -9.66 -1.85
C GLU A 34 -2.37 -8.79 -3.04
N ARG A 35 -3.22 -8.75 -4.08
CA ARG A 35 -3.01 -7.89 -5.24
C ARG A 35 -2.89 -6.41 -4.83
N THR A 36 -3.76 -5.96 -3.92
CA THR A 36 -3.73 -4.59 -3.40
C THR A 36 -2.44 -4.30 -2.63
N GLU A 37 -1.98 -5.23 -1.79
CA GLU A 37 -0.74 -5.06 -1.02
C GLU A 37 0.49 -4.98 -1.94
N ILE A 38 0.53 -5.77 -3.02
CA ILE A 38 1.60 -5.67 -4.03
C ILE A 38 1.63 -4.27 -4.67
N TYR A 39 0.47 -3.71 -5.04
CA TYR A 39 0.42 -2.36 -5.61
C TYR A 39 0.80 -1.28 -4.59
N ARG A 40 0.39 -1.42 -3.32
CA ARG A 40 0.83 -0.54 -2.24
C ARG A 40 2.35 -0.57 -2.08
N ILE A 41 2.96 -1.75 -2.08
CA ILE A 41 4.42 -1.90 -1.99
C ILE A 41 5.10 -1.19 -3.17
N LYS A 42 4.61 -1.36 -4.40
CA LYS A 42 5.15 -0.65 -5.57
C LYS A 42 5.06 0.87 -5.44
N ALA A 43 3.95 1.40 -4.93
CA ALA A 43 3.81 2.83 -4.65
C ALA A 43 4.80 3.31 -3.60
N LEU A 44 4.99 2.53 -2.52
CA LEU A 44 5.94 2.84 -1.46
C LEU A 44 7.39 2.85 -1.95
N VAL A 45 7.77 1.93 -2.83
CA VAL A 45 9.10 1.93 -3.48
C VAL A 45 9.34 3.22 -4.26
N LYS A 46 8.35 3.68 -5.04
CA LYS A 46 8.47 4.97 -5.76
C LYS A 46 8.65 6.17 -4.83
N VAL A 47 7.94 6.17 -3.70
CA VAL A 47 8.11 7.21 -2.67
C VAL A 47 9.54 7.21 -2.13
N GLN A 48 10.09 6.03 -1.81
CA GLN A 48 11.47 5.92 -1.33
C GLN A 48 12.50 6.35 -2.38
N GLU A 49 12.32 5.95 -3.64
CA GLU A 49 13.17 6.40 -4.75
C GLU A 49 13.19 7.92 -4.87
N THR A 50 12.04 8.58 -4.68
CA THR A 50 11.94 10.04 -4.63
C THR A 50 12.78 10.62 -3.50
N THR A 51 12.65 10.06 -2.30
CA THR A 51 13.43 10.50 -1.13
C THR A 51 14.94 10.35 -1.38
N PHE A 52 15.38 9.24 -1.97
CA PHE A 52 16.80 9.05 -2.31
C PHE A 52 17.31 10.08 -3.30
N LYS A 53 16.57 10.35 -4.38
CA LYS A 53 16.95 11.36 -5.38
C LYS A 53 16.97 12.77 -4.80
N TYR A 54 15.96 13.10 -3.98
CA TYR A 54 15.92 14.39 -3.29
C TYR A 54 17.09 14.57 -2.34
N ASN A 55 17.45 13.53 -1.57
CA ASN A 55 18.59 13.59 -0.66
C ASN A 55 19.91 13.77 -1.42
N ASP A 56 20.12 13.07 -2.54
CA ASP A 56 21.33 13.25 -3.36
C ASP A 56 21.42 14.67 -3.96
N TYR A 57 20.29 15.23 -4.41
CA TYR A 57 20.20 16.63 -4.81
C TYR A 57 20.56 17.58 -3.64
N ALA A 58 19.91 17.40 -2.49
CA ALA A 58 20.12 18.24 -1.31
C ALA A 58 21.58 18.19 -0.81
N ASP A 59 22.19 17.00 -0.79
CA ASP A 59 23.60 16.82 -0.43
C ASP A 59 24.52 17.57 -1.39
N THR A 60 24.22 17.55 -2.68
CA THR A 60 24.99 18.28 -3.71
C THR A 60 24.88 19.80 -3.53
N VAL A 61 23.68 20.31 -3.22
CA VAL A 61 23.46 21.73 -2.89
C VAL A 61 24.20 22.10 -1.59
N ASN A 62 24.11 21.26 -0.57
CA ASN A 62 24.72 21.48 0.72
C ASN A 62 26.25 21.51 0.67
N LYS A 63 26.89 20.80 -0.28
CA LYS A 63 28.34 20.92 -0.52
C LYS A 63 28.75 22.35 -0.87
N SER A 64 28.04 22.99 -1.81
CA SER A 64 28.29 24.38 -2.21
C SER A 64 28.08 25.36 -1.06
N ILE A 65 26.99 25.18 -0.30
CA ILE A 65 26.67 26.01 0.86
C ILE A 65 27.76 25.86 1.94
N ASN A 66 28.22 24.63 2.20
CA ASN A 66 29.28 24.36 3.18
C ASN A 66 30.61 24.99 2.78
N ILE A 67 31.00 24.92 1.50
CA ILE A 67 32.22 25.58 0.98
C ILE A 67 32.13 27.09 1.22
N HIS A 68 30.99 27.70 0.87
CA HIS A 68 30.75 29.13 1.06
C HIS A 68 30.82 29.54 2.54
N ASN A 69 30.08 28.84 3.40
CA ASN A 69 30.03 29.13 4.84
C ASN A 69 31.39 28.93 5.52
N ASN A 70 32.14 27.89 5.13
CA ASN A 70 33.49 27.66 5.64
C ASN A 70 34.48 28.75 5.19
N ALA A 71 34.36 29.25 3.96
CA ALA A 71 35.20 30.35 3.48
C ALA A 71 34.94 31.64 4.28
N ILE A 72 33.67 31.97 4.54
CA ILE A 72 33.28 33.12 5.38
C ILE A 72 33.81 32.96 6.81
N LYS A 73 33.53 31.81 7.46
CA LYS A 73 33.92 31.54 8.85
C LYS A 73 35.42 31.65 9.07
N ASN A 74 36.22 31.21 8.10
CA ASN A 74 37.67 31.22 8.18
C ASN A 74 38.33 32.47 7.55
N LYS A 75 37.53 33.49 7.18
CA LYS A 75 38.00 34.72 6.49
C LYS A 75 38.87 34.44 5.26
N LYS A 76 38.56 33.36 4.53
CA LYS A 76 39.27 32.99 3.29
C LYS A 76 38.68 33.75 2.11
N ASP A 77 39.52 34.01 1.11
CA ASP A 77 39.08 34.61 -0.15
C ASP A 77 38.18 33.64 -0.92
N LEU A 78 36.92 34.04 -1.08
CA LEU A 78 35.85 33.27 -1.73
C LEU A 78 36.08 33.09 -3.22
N SER A 79 36.85 33.99 -3.86
CA SER A 79 37.18 33.90 -5.28
C SER A 79 37.94 32.61 -5.62
N LYS A 80 38.71 32.08 -4.67
CA LYS A 80 39.48 30.83 -4.81
C LYS A 80 38.61 29.58 -4.91
N TYR A 81 37.38 29.64 -4.38
CA TYR A 81 36.43 28.51 -4.37
C TYR A 81 35.37 28.63 -5.47
N LYS A 82 35.40 29.71 -6.28
CA LYS A 82 34.39 30.02 -7.30
C LYS A 82 34.17 28.86 -8.28
N ASN A 83 35.24 28.23 -8.76
CA ASN A 83 35.13 27.13 -9.73
C ASN A 83 34.51 25.88 -9.11
N GLU A 84 34.88 25.56 -7.87
CA GLU A 84 34.33 24.41 -7.14
C GLU A 84 32.82 24.59 -6.85
N ILE A 85 32.43 25.80 -6.43
CA ILE A 85 31.02 26.17 -6.25
C ILE A 85 30.25 26.10 -7.57
N LEU A 86 30.82 26.60 -8.68
CA LEU A 86 30.18 26.57 -10.00
C LEU A 86 30.00 25.14 -10.53
N ILE A 87 30.96 24.24 -10.28
CA ILE A 87 30.86 22.83 -10.66
C ILE A 87 29.71 22.17 -9.90
N ASN A 88 29.67 22.33 -8.58
CA ASN A 88 28.62 21.76 -7.74
C ASN A 88 27.23 22.35 -8.05
N LEU A 89 27.15 23.65 -8.40
CA LEU A 89 25.92 24.29 -8.85
C LEU A 89 25.38 23.64 -10.13
N LYS A 90 26.23 23.45 -11.15
CA LYS A 90 25.82 22.77 -12.40
C LYS A 90 25.36 21.34 -12.15
N GLU A 91 26.06 20.60 -11.30
CA GLU A 91 25.67 19.25 -10.92
C GLU A 91 24.33 19.24 -10.18
N SER A 92 24.12 20.18 -9.25
CA SER A 92 22.85 20.32 -8.53
C SER A 92 21.69 20.71 -9.44
N GLU A 93 21.91 21.55 -10.45
CA GLU A 93 20.87 21.96 -11.40
C GLU A 93 20.38 20.76 -12.23
N LYS A 94 21.31 19.92 -12.70
CA LYS A 94 20.96 18.67 -13.39
C LYS A 94 20.17 17.72 -12.48
N LYS A 95 20.63 17.49 -11.26
CA LYS A 95 19.92 16.66 -10.26
C LYS A 95 18.57 17.26 -9.86
N GLY A 96 18.45 18.59 -9.86
CA GLY A 96 17.23 19.33 -9.56
C GLY A 96 16.12 19.04 -10.57
N ILE A 97 16.43 19.07 -11.87
CA ILE A 97 15.49 18.71 -12.94
C ILE A 97 15.01 17.26 -12.79
N GLU A 98 15.92 16.33 -12.52
CA GLU A 98 15.56 14.92 -12.30
C GLU A 98 14.70 14.75 -11.04
N THR A 99 14.99 15.51 -9.98
CA THR A 99 14.25 15.48 -8.71
C THR A 99 12.85 16.06 -8.86
N GLU A 100 12.69 17.17 -9.59
CA GLU A 100 11.39 17.81 -9.83
C GLU A 100 10.41 16.87 -10.54
N LYS A 101 10.89 16.17 -11.57
CA LYS A 101 10.10 15.14 -12.26
C LYS A 101 9.62 14.05 -11.30
N VAL A 102 10.50 13.59 -10.43
CA VAL A 102 10.20 12.48 -9.51
C VAL A 102 9.33 12.94 -8.34
N ILE A 103 9.40 14.21 -7.93
CA ILE A 103 8.46 14.79 -6.96
C ILE A 103 7.02 14.77 -7.50
N LEU A 104 6.82 15.06 -8.79
CA LEU A 104 5.49 14.96 -9.40
C LEU A 104 4.98 13.51 -9.41
N GLU A 105 5.84 12.56 -9.77
CA GLU A 105 5.52 11.11 -9.71
C GLU A 105 5.25 10.66 -8.26
N ASN A 106 5.89 11.28 -7.27
CA ASN A 106 5.69 11.00 -5.85
C ASN A 106 4.31 11.45 -5.35
N LEU A 107 3.78 12.56 -5.85
CA LEU A 107 2.42 13.00 -5.50
C LEU A 107 1.42 11.93 -5.92
N GLU A 108 1.51 11.45 -7.16
CA GLU A 108 0.66 10.36 -7.66
C GLU A 108 0.86 9.08 -6.85
N ALA A 109 2.10 8.69 -6.56
CA ALA A 109 2.40 7.50 -5.75
C ALA A 109 1.84 7.60 -4.33
N THR A 110 1.89 8.78 -3.70
CA THR A 110 1.39 9.03 -2.34
C THR A 110 -0.13 8.93 -2.30
N TYR A 111 -0.84 9.56 -3.23
CA TYR A 111 -2.30 9.41 -3.35
C TYR A 111 -2.70 7.95 -3.58
N THR A 112 -1.97 7.26 -4.44
CA THR A 112 -2.16 5.84 -4.74
C THR A 112 -1.94 4.96 -3.49
N LEU A 113 -0.94 5.28 -2.67
CA LEU A 113 -0.64 4.55 -1.43
C LEU A 113 -1.79 4.65 -0.43
N VAL A 114 -2.32 5.87 -0.20
CA VAL A 114 -3.47 6.11 0.69
C VAL A 114 -4.69 5.31 0.21
N LEU A 115 -4.95 5.32 -1.09
CA LEU A 115 -6.07 4.60 -1.69
C LEU A 115 -5.91 3.08 -1.49
N TYR A 116 -4.74 2.52 -1.76
CA TYR A 116 -4.50 1.10 -1.57
C TYR A 116 -4.48 0.67 -0.09
N GLU A 117 -4.09 1.54 0.84
CA GLU A 117 -4.22 1.26 2.26
C GLU A 117 -5.67 1.06 2.69
N ARG A 118 -6.57 1.90 2.18
CA ARG A 118 -8.02 1.77 2.42
C ARG A 118 -8.60 0.52 1.78
N ILE A 119 -8.27 0.27 0.51
CA ILE A 119 -8.77 -0.90 -0.23
C ILE A 119 -8.27 -2.20 0.40
N LYS A 120 -7.02 -2.22 0.88
CA LYS A 120 -6.46 -3.37 1.60
C LYS A 120 -7.28 -3.69 2.84
N LEU A 121 -7.53 -2.68 3.67
CA LEU A 121 -8.33 -2.86 4.90
C LEU A 121 -9.74 -3.32 4.57
N PHE A 122 -10.36 -2.76 3.54
CA PHE A 122 -11.68 -3.18 3.07
C PHE A 122 -11.72 -4.68 2.71
N TRP A 123 -10.78 -5.15 1.88
CA TRP A 123 -10.73 -6.57 1.50
C TRP A 123 -10.41 -7.49 2.68
N LEU A 124 -9.54 -7.07 3.59
CA LEU A 124 -9.22 -7.82 4.81
C LEU A 124 -10.47 -7.97 5.70
N ILE A 125 -11.18 -6.87 5.95
CA ILE A 125 -12.40 -6.85 6.78
C ILE A 125 -13.48 -7.70 6.13
N ILE A 126 -13.72 -7.57 4.82
CA ILE A 126 -14.68 -8.40 4.10
C ILE A 126 -14.33 -9.88 4.20
N THR A 127 -13.05 -10.23 4.04
CA THR A 127 -12.59 -11.62 4.17
C THR A 127 -12.90 -12.16 5.55
N ALA A 128 -12.59 -11.40 6.61
CA ALA A 128 -12.85 -11.81 7.99
C ALA A 128 -14.36 -11.96 8.27
N VAL A 129 -15.16 -10.97 7.89
CA VAL A 129 -16.62 -10.97 8.10
C VAL A 129 -17.27 -12.14 7.38
N LEU A 130 -16.97 -12.33 6.10
CA LEU A 130 -17.56 -13.43 5.33
C LEU A 130 -17.10 -14.79 5.86
N THR A 131 -15.83 -14.94 6.22
CA THR A 131 -15.34 -16.20 6.80
C THR A 131 -16.08 -16.54 8.10
N ILE A 132 -16.27 -15.55 8.99
CA ILE A 132 -17.00 -15.74 10.25
C ILE A 132 -18.47 -16.11 9.98
N ILE A 133 -19.15 -15.37 9.10
CA ILE A 133 -20.54 -15.64 8.74
C ILE A 133 -20.65 -17.04 8.13
N GLY A 134 -19.76 -17.41 7.23
CA GLY A 134 -19.74 -18.72 6.59
C GLY A 134 -19.54 -19.85 7.60
N ILE A 135 -18.63 -19.68 8.57
CA ILE A 135 -18.43 -20.65 9.66
C ILE A 135 -19.70 -20.81 10.48
N ILE A 136 -20.32 -19.70 10.91
CA ILE A 136 -21.55 -19.73 11.72
C ILE A 136 -22.69 -20.41 10.97
N VAL A 137 -22.91 -20.02 9.70
CA VAL A 137 -23.97 -20.56 8.85
C VAL A 137 -23.73 -22.05 8.58
N SER A 138 -22.49 -22.46 8.31
CA SER A 138 -22.15 -23.87 8.14
C SER A 138 -22.35 -24.67 9.43
N LEU A 139 -21.93 -24.16 10.58
CA LEU A 139 -22.11 -24.84 11.88
C LEU A 139 -23.60 -25.01 12.22
N ILE A 140 -24.43 -23.99 11.97
CA ILE A 140 -25.89 -24.08 12.14
C ILE A 140 -26.47 -25.13 11.18
N GLY A 141 -26.09 -25.07 9.91
CA GLY A 141 -26.54 -26.02 8.89
C GLY A 141 -26.18 -27.46 9.23
N PHE A 142 -24.92 -27.74 9.58
CA PHE A 142 -24.47 -29.07 9.99
C PHE A 142 -25.17 -29.55 11.28
N LYS A 143 -25.31 -28.68 12.28
CA LYS A 143 -25.96 -29.05 13.55
C LYS A 143 -27.44 -29.37 13.35
N SER A 144 -28.13 -28.66 12.47
CA SER A 144 -29.54 -28.91 12.17
C SER A 144 -29.71 -30.17 11.30
N TRP A 145 -28.88 -30.32 10.27
CA TRP A 145 -28.89 -31.50 9.39
C TRP A 145 -28.60 -32.81 10.16
N VAL A 146 -27.62 -32.82 11.07
CA VAL A 146 -27.34 -33.99 11.91
C VAL A 146 -28.49 -34.32 12.87
N LYS A 147 -29.25 -33.32 13.32
CA LYS A 147 -30.41 -33.52 14.19
C LYS A 147 -31.66 -33.99 13.45
N ASN A 148 -31.82 -33.57 12.19
CA ASN A 148 -32.96 -33.90 11.33
C ASN A 148 -32.46 -34.45 9.98
N PRO A 149 -31.98 -35.72 9.93
CA PRO A 149 -31.39 -36.29 8.72
C PRO A 149 -32.41 -36.76 7.66
N ASN A 150 -33.72 -36.61 7.90
CA ASN A 150 -34.82 -37.14 7.09
C ASN A 150 -35.34 -36.15 6.05
#